data_AF-Q460I0-F1
#
_entry.id   AF-Q460I0-F1
#
_cell.length_a   1.000
_cell.length_b   1.000
_cell.length_c   1.000
_cell.angle_alpha   90.00
_cell.angle_beta   90.00
_cell.angle_gamma   90.00
#
_symmetry.space_group_name_H-M   'P 1'
#
loop_
_entity.id
_entity.type
_entity.pdbx_description
1 polymer ?
#
loop_
_entity_poly.entity_id
_entity_poly.type
_entity_poly.pdbx_seq_one_letter_code
_entity_poly.pdbx_strand_id
1 'polypeptide(L)'
;DPFYQPDVRLEPCPVVLLTYVLNVIEDPSERRRTLQRAWELASTVLIVSARLTWERSKVSGEEFGDGLLTRRNTFQHLYGTRELRTYVEEVTGVRAVSASPGIIYAFKDDTARLSYLARRIIADDHWLASDDRTSAIAALVDHVERRGRPPRLEEMPLPTAQLLGHLRPSEVNRLVRESADPAKVDEGAKRTTLNTLLFLAVELFNGRGPFTSLPLTVQLDIRAFFSSYKEACQRADRLLLKLRDDTYVRGAMNASAVGKLTPTALYVHRRAMERMPTVLRLYEHCASIAAGRPQTWTVVKLCHRGRAVSWLDYPDFDRAPHPRLLTSYQVDLTTFETSHHSYGSRENRPLLHRKHEFLHPDDPDAAKYRRLTEAEVRAGLYAHPHLIGTENGWESELARCGRALRGHRLIRACE
;
A
#
# COMPACT_ATOMS: atom_id res chain seq x y z
N ASP A 1 -14.72 -24.63 12.56
CA ASP A 1 -16.00 -24.01 12.19
C ASP A 1 -17.06 -24.59 13.11
N PRO A 2 -17.74 -23.76 13.93
CA PRO A 2 -18.77 -24.22 14.86
C PRO A 2 -19.88 -25.03 14.20
N PHE A 3 -20.14 -24.82 12.91
CA PHE A 3 -21.13 -25.61 12.15
C PHE A 3 -20.68 -27.06 11.93
N TYR A 4 -19.41 -27.27 11.59
CA TYR A 4 -18.87 -28.62 11.31
C TYR A 4 -18.34 -29.34 12.56
N GLN A 5 -17.94 -28.59 13.59
CA GLN A 5 -17.34 -29.12 14.82
C GLN A 5 -17.77 -28.28 16.05
N PRO A 6 -19.05 -28.34 16.46
CA PRO A 6 -19.58 -27.52 17.56
C PRO A 6 -19.00 -27.91 18.92
N ASP A 7 -18.66 -29.18 19.13
CA ASP A 7 -18.27 -29.72 20.44
C ASP A 7 -16.75 -29.70 20.68
N VAL A 8 -15.97 -29.16 19.74
CA VAL A 8 -14.51 -29.07 19.89
C VAL A 8 -14.17 -28.03 20.94
N ARG A 9 -13.31 -28.43 21.89
CA ARG A 9 -12.77 -27.53 22.90
C ARG A 9 -11.97 -26.42 22.21
N LEU A 10 -12.36 -25.17 22.49
CA LEU A 10 -11.65 -24.00 21.99
C LEU A 10 -10.42 -23.74 22.86
N GLU A 11 -9.25 -23.63 22.21
CA GLU A 11 -7.97 -23.35 22.87
C GLU A 11 -7.38 -22.02 22.38
N PRO A 12 -6.60 -21.32 23.22
CA PRO A 12 -5.89 -20.12 22.80
C PRO A 12 -4.92 -20.39 21.65
N CYS A 13 -4.91 -19.51 20.65
CA CYS A 13 -4.07 -19.60 19.45
C CYS A 13 -3.36 -18.26 19.19
N PRO A 14 -2.12 -18.25 18.64
CA PRO A 14 -1.44 -17.02 18.24
C PRO A 14 -2.28 -16.13 17.32
N VAL A 15 -2.97 -16.75 16.37
CA VAL A 15 -3.81 -16.07 15.38
C VAL A 15 -5.20 -16.67 15.44
N VAL A 16 -6.22 -15.82 15.59
CA VAL A 16 -7.62 -16.19 15.40
C VAL A 16 -8.17 -15.43 14.21
N LEU A 17 -8.84 -16.14 13.30
CA LEU A 17 -9.42 -15.59 12.09
C LEU A 17 -10.94 -15.74 12.12
N LEU A 18 -11.66 -14.62 11.99
CA LEU A 18 -13.09 -14.57 11.74
C LEU A 18 -13.33 -14.12 10.30
N THR A 19 -13.64 -15.07 9.42
CA THR A 19 -13.91 -14.79 8.00
C THR A 19 -15.39 -14.85 7.73
N TYR A 20 -16.00 -13.69 7.45
CA TYR A 20 -17.42 -13.50 7.13
C TYR A 20 -18.42 -13.96 8.19
N VAL A 21 -17.95 -14.39 9.36
CA VAL A 21 -18.78 -14.83 10.50
C VAL A 21 -19.68 -13.70 10.98
N LEU A 22 -19.13 -12.49 11.12
CA LEU A 22 -19.92 -11.33 11.59
C LEU A 22 -21.02 -10.93 10.61
N ASN A 23 -20.91 -11.27 9.32
CA ASN A 23 -21.93 -10.95 8.34
C ASN A 23 -23.19 -11.79 8.52
N VAL A 24 -23.10 -12.99 9.10
CA VAL A 24 -24.20 -13.96 9.13
C VAL A 24 -24.92 -14.06 10.48
N ILE A 25 -24.38 -13.46 11.54
CA ILE A 25 -25.01 -13.47 12.86
C ILE A 25 -26.06 -12.35 12.92
N GLU A 26 -27.32 -12.74 13.01
CA GLU A 26 -28.48 -11.86 13.05
C GLU A 26 -28.52 -11.01 14.34
N ASP A 27 -28.45 -11.64 15.51
CA ASP A 27 -28.51 -10.94 16.81
C ASP A 27 -27.21 -10.13 17.06
N PRO A 28 -27.28 -8.79 17.18
CA PRO A 28 -26.12 -7.96 17.49
C PRO A 28 -25.41 -8.35 18.80
N SER A 29 -26.16 -8.87 19.79
CA SER A 29 -25.62 -9.30 21.07
C SER A 29 -24.81 -10.60 20.95
N GLU A 30 -25.31 -11.57 20.18
CA GLU A 30 -24.56 -12.76 19.77
C GLU A 30 -23.32 -12.40 18.96
N ARG A 31 -23.45 -11.47 18.00
CA ARG A 31 -22.34 -11.01 17.16
C ARG A 31 -21.21 -10.42 18.00
N ARG A 32 -21.57 -9.59 19.00
CA ARG A 32 -20.63 -8.99 19.96
C ARG A 32 -19.94 -10.07 20.80
N ARG A 33 -20.70 -11.02 21.36
CA ARG A 33 -20.15 -12.13 22.15
C ARG A 33 -19.21 -13.02 21.34
N THR A 34 -19.54 -13.29 20.08
CA THR A 34 -18.72 -14.08 19.16
C THR A 34 -17.38 -13.40 18.91
N LEU A 35 -17.40 -12.10 18.61
CA LEU A 35 -16.18 -11.31 18.41
C LEU A 35 -15.32 -11.23 19.68
N GLN A 36 -15.95 -11.02 20.84
CA GLN A 36 -15.28 -11.01 22.15
C GLN A 36 -14.61 -12.36 22.43
N ARG A 37 -15.32 -13.48 22.17
CA ARG A 37 -14.77 -14.82 22.39
C ARG A 37 -13.58 -15.11 21.49
N ALA A 38 -13.66 -14.70 20.21
CA ALA A 38 -12.53 -14.82 19.29
C ALA A 38 -11.31 -14.01 19.76
N TRP A 39 -11.54 -12.83 20.35
CA TRP A 39 -10.49 -12.00 20.94
C TRP A 39 -9.83 -12.62 22.17
N GLU A 40 -10.60 -13.31 23.01
CA GLU A 40 -10.08 -14.04 24.18
C GLU A 40 -9.20 -15.23 23.77
N LEU A 41 -9.54 -15.88 22.65
CA LEU A 41 -8.76 -17.00 22.11
C LEU A 41 -7.48 -16.55 21.40
N ALA A 42 -7.41 -15.32 20.89
CA ALA A 42 -6.21 -14.81 20.25
C ALA A 42 -5.13 -14.47 21.28
N SER A 43 -3.94 -15.05 21.18
CA SER A 43 -2.79 -14.68 22.04
C SER A 43 -1.90 -13.60 21.43
N THR A 44 -1.97 -13.36 20.11
CA THR A 44 -1.17 -12.31 19.43
C THR A 44 -2.05 -11.40 18.58
N VAL A 45 -2.85 -11.95 17.67
CA VAL A 45 -3.67 -11.14 16.75
C VAL A 45 -5.01 -11.80 16.44
N LEU A 46 -6.06 -10.98 16.47
CA LEU A 46 -7.37 -11.30 15.91
C LEU A 46 -7.49 -10.63 14.54
N ILE A 47 -7.85 -11.43 13.54
CA ILE A 47 -8.12 -10.97 12.18
C ILE A 47 -9.60 -11.12 11.91
N VAL A 48 -10.26 -10.00 11.59
CA VAL A 48 -11.68 -9.97 11.26
C VAL A 48 -11.81 -9.57 9.80
N SER A 49 -12.48 -10.43 9.02
CA SER A 49 -12.89 -10.10 7.66
C SER A 49 -14.40 -10.10 7.55
N ALA A 50 -14.95 -9.04 6.94
CA ALA A 50 -16.37 -8.93 6.70
C ALA A 50 -16.67 -8.33 5.32
N ARG A 51 -17.81 -8.71 4.76
CA ARG A 51 -18.35 -8.12 3.53
C ARG A 51 -18.78 -6.68 3.77
N LEU A 52 -18.53 -5.84 2.76
CA LEU A 52 -18.75 -4.41 2.84
C LEU A 52 -20.02 -3.96 2.10
N THR A 53 -20.54 -2.79 2.47
CA THR A 53 -21.77 -2.20 1.89
C THR A 53 -21.69 -2.00 0.38
N TRP A 54 -20.50 -1.79 -0.20
CA TRP A 54 -20.36 -1.69 -1.66
C TRP A 54 -20.64 -3.00 -2.41
N GLU A 55 -20.71 -4.13 -1.71
CA GLU A 55 -21.11 -5.40 -2.28
C GLU A 55 -22.63 -5.58 -2.29
N ARG A 56 -23.42 -4.59 -1.83
CA ARG A 56 -24.88 -4.67 -1.76
C ARG A 56 -25.51 -5.09 -3.08
N SER A 57 -25.00 -4.59 -4.21
CA SER A 57 -25.50 -4.98 -5.54
C SER A 57 -25.30 -6.45 -5.88
N LYS A 58 -24.38 -7.15 -5.20
CA LYS A 58 -24.14 -8.60 -5.34
C LYS A 58 -25.03 -9.44 -4.39
N VAL A 59 -25.81 -8.81 -3.52
CA VAL A 59 -26.64 -9.47 -2.51
C VAL A 59 -28.10 -9.07 -2.71
N SER A 60 -28.92 -9.99 -3.20
CA SER A 60 -30.38 -9.80 -3.31
C SER A 60 -31.08 -10.29 -2.07
N GLY A 61 -31.91 -9.44 -1.47
CA GLY A 61 -32.62 -9.74 -0.23
C GLY A 61 -33.41 -8.54 0.29
N GLU A 62 -34.38 -8.83 1.15
CA GLU A 62 -35.21 -7.83 1.85
C GLU A 62 -34.49 -7.34 3.10
N GLU A 63 -34.77 -6.11 3.51
CA GLU A 63 -34.21 -5.54 4.74
C GLU A 63 -34.76 -6.27 5.96
N PHE A 64 -33.87 -6.61 6.89
CA PHE A 64 -34.23 -7.33 8.11
C PHE A 64 -33.25 -6.97 9.23
N GLY A 65 -33.77 -6.41 10.32
CA GLY A 65 -32.93 -5.93 11.43
C GLY A 65 -31.93 -4.86 10.98
N ASP A 66 -30.65 -5.06 11.31
CA ASP A 66 -29.53 -4.23 10.85
C ASP A 66 -28.89 -4.76 9.55
N GLY A 67 -29.49 -5.77 8.91
CA GLY A 67 -28.96 -6.43 7.73
C GLY A 67 -30.06 -6.79 6.73
N LEU A 68 -29.89 -7.95 6.10
CA LEU A 68 -30.65 -8.36 4.93
C LEU A 68 -30.93 -9.85 4.98
N LEU A 69 -32.15 -10.28 4.66
CA LEU A 69 -32.48 -11.67 4.42
C LEU A 69 -32.43 -11.97 2.92
N THR A 70 -31.52 -12.86 2.52
CA THR A 70 -31.44 -13.28 1.12
C THR A 70 -32.64 -14.14 0.70
N ARG A 71 -32.83 -14.34 -0.60
CA ARG A 71 -33.84 -15.29 -1.13
C ARG A 71 -33.68 -16.73 -0.63
N ARG A 72 -32.51 -17.09 -0.10
CA ARG A 72 -32.24 -18.40 0.51
C ARG A 72 -32.45 -18.39 2.03
N ASN A 73 -33.08 -17.35 2.56
CA ASN A 73 -33.36 -17.13 3.97
C ASN A 73 -32.09 -17.11 4.85
N THR A 74 -31.01 -16.52 4.33
CA THR A 74 -29.76 -16.32 5.08
C THR A 74 -29.57 -14.85 5.42
N PHE A 75 -29.24 -14.55 6.67
CA PHE A 75 -28.93 -13.20 7.12
C PHE A 75 -27.57 -12.72 6.56
N GLN A 76 -27.51 -11.44 6.18
CA GLN A 76 -26.31 -10.74 5.71
C GLN A 76 -26.31 -9.29 6.22
N HIS A 77 -25.47 -8.99 7.20
CA HIS A 77 -25.12 -7.62 7.58
C HIS A 77 -23.85 -7.19 6.83
N LEU A 78 -23.92 -6.11 6.05
CA LEU A 78 -22.80 -5.57 5.29
C LEU A 78 -22.25 -4.34 6.01
N TYR A 79 -20.94 -4.29 6.23
CA TYR A 79 -20.32 -3.23 7.01
C TYR A 79 -19.85 -2.05 6.15
N GLY A 80 -19.95 -0.84 6.67
CA GLY A 80 -19.11 0.26 6.24
C GLY A 80 -17.64 0.03 6.64
N THR A 81 -16.69 0.55 5.86
CA THR A 81 -15.26 0.34 6.16
C THR A 81 -14.86 0.86 7.55
N ARG A 82 -15.35 2.06 7.91
CA ARG A 82 -15.14 2.66 9.24
C ARG A 82 -15.93 1.93 10.32
N GLU A 83 -17.17 1.55 10.04
CA GLU A 83 -18.04 0.83 10.96
C GLU A 83 -17.41 -0.47 11.45
N LEU A 84 -16.89 -1.31 10.53
CA LEU A 84 -16.24 -2.57 10.90
C LEU A 84 -15.04 -2.33 11.83
N ARG A 85 -14.21 -1.33 11.51
CA ARG A 85 -13.06 -0.98 12.34
C ARG A 85 -13.50 -0.56 13.74
N THR A 86 -14.44 0.39 13.83
CA THR A 86 -14.96 0.89 15.10
C THR A 86 -15.58 -0.25 15.93
N TYR A 87 -16.34 -1.14 15.30
CA TYR A 87 -16.92 -2.31 15.96
C TYR A 87 -15.85 -3.22 16.57
N VAL A 88 -14.78 -3.50 15.85
CA VAL A 88 -13.65 -4.30 16.37
C VAL A 88 -12.95 -3.59 17.53
N GLU A 89 -12.70 -2.29 17.41
CA GLU A 89 -12.05 -1.49 18.46
C GLU A 89 -12.90 -1.44 19.75
N GLU A 90 -14.21 -1.25 19.62
CA GLU A 90 -15.15 -1.20 20.76
C GLU A 90 -15.35 -2.53 21.49
N VAL A 91 -15.19 -3.66 20.79
CA VAL A 91 -15.28 -4.99 21.40
C VAL A 91 -13.95 -5.37 22.03
N THR A 92 -12.85 -5.19 21.31
CA THR A 92 -11.52 -5.64 21.76
C THR A 92 -10.87 -4.70 22.78
N GLY A 93 -11.29 -3.43 22.82
CA GLY A 93 -10.71 -2.38 23.65
C GLY A 93 -9.33 -1.89 23.17
N VAL A 94 -8.89 -2.31 21.98
CA VAL A 94 -7.59 -1.93 21.41
C VAL A 94 -7.78 -1.20 20.08
N ARG A 95 -6.80 -0.38 19.70
CA ARG A 95 -6.76 0.24 18.37
C ARG A 95 -6.48 -0.80 17.30
N ALA A 96 -7.23 -0.77 16.21
CA ALA A 96 -7.14 -1.78 15.17
C ALA A 96 -6.53 -1.21 13.89
N VAL A 97 -5.94 -2.09 13.08
CA VAL A 97 -5.29 -1.72 11.82
C VAL A 97 -6.11 -2.24 10.64
N SER A 98 -6.48 -1.34 9.73
CA SER A 98 -7.10 -1.70 8.46
C SER A 98 -6.03 -2.26 7.51
N ALA A 99 -6.04 -3.59 7.32
CA ALA A 99 -5.06 -4.27 6.48
C ALA A 99 -5.39 -4.13 4.99
N SER A 100 -6.67 -4.32 4.67
CA SER A 100 -7.29 -4.19 3.36
C SER A 100 -8.75 -3.81 3.62
N PRO A 101 -9.51 -3.29 2.64
CA PRO A 101 -10.90 -3.01 2.90
C PRO A 101 -11.66 -4.26 3.33
N GLY A 102 -12.40 -4.14 4.43
CA GLY A 102 -13.14 -5.26 5.03
C GLY A 102 -12.26 -6.25 5.79
N ILE A 103 -10.98 -5.93 6.05
CA ILE A 103 -10.05 -6.75 6.82
C ILE A 103 -9.39 -5.90 7.92
N ILE A 104 -9.69 -6.21 9.17
CA ILE A 104 -9.24 -5.48 10.36
C ILE A 104 -8.41 -6.40 11.25
N TYR A 105 -7.25 -5.90 11.71
CA TYR A 105 -6.33 -6.61 12.60
C TYR A 105 -6.34 -5.94 13.97
N ALA A 106 -6.63 -6.69 15.03
CA ALA A 106 -6.49 -6.26 16.41
C ALA A 106 -5.33 -7.03 17.07
N PHE A 107 -4.32 -6.32 17.56
CA PHE A 107 -3.11 -6.91 18.14
C PHE A 107 -3.14 -6.82 19.67
N LYS A 108 -2.68 -7.88 20.35
CA LYS A 108 -2.59 -7.93 21.83
C LYS A 108 -1.46 -7.06 22.37
N ASP A 109 -0.40 -6.88 21.59
CA ASP A 109 0.78 -6.13 21.99
C ASP A 109 1.31 -5.22 20.87
N ASP A 110 2.07 -4.20 21.27
CA ASP A 110 2.66 -3.24 20.37
C ASP A 110 3.78 -3.86 19.50
N THR A 111 4.51 -4.86 19.99
CA THR A 111 5.63 -5.45 19.23
C THR A 111 5.13 -6.10 17.94
N ALA A 112 4.06 -6.90 18.01
CA ALA A 112 3.43 -7.52 16.85
C ALA A 112 2.83 -6.47 15.90
N ARG A 113 2.13 -5.48 16.44
CA ARG A 113 1.51 -4.38 15.68
C ARG A 113 2.55 -3.55 14.91
N LEU A 114 3.62 -3.13 15.59
CA LEU A 114 4.66 -2.28 15.02
C LEU A 114 5.53 -3.05 14.01
N SER A 115 5.77 -4.34 14.25
CA SER A 115 6.40 -5.22 13.26
C SER A 115 5.56 -5.33 11.99
N TYR A 116 4.23 -5.47 12.10
CA TYR A 116 3.34 -5.48 10.96
C TYR A 116 3.39 -4.16 10.18
N LEU A 117 3.33 -3.01 10.85
CA LEU A 117 3.40 -1.69 10.20
C LEU A 117 4.76 -1.46 9.51
N ALA A 118 5.86 -1.83 10.17
CA ALA A 118 7.21 -1.66 9.62
C ALA A 118 7.39 -2.43 8.31
N ARG A 119 6.94 -3.68 8.23
CA ARG A 119 7.00 -4.48 6.98
C ARG A 119 6.31 -3.83 5.78
N ARG A 120 5.30 -2.98 6.03
CA ARG A 120 4.56 -2.28 4.96
C ARG A 120 5.20 -0.97 4.52
N ILE A 121 6.17 -0.45 5.27
CA ILE A 121 6.74 0.90 5.08
C ILE A 121 8.25 0.83 4.82
N ILE A 122 8.95 0.02 5.61
CA ILE A 122 10.39 -0.17 5.63
C ILE A 122 10.65 -1.56 5.04
N ALA A 123 10.30 -1.75 3.78
CA ALA A 123 10.54 -3.01 3.08
C ALA A 123 12.01 -3.08 2.62
N ASP A 124 12.94 -3.33 3.55
CA ASP A 124 14.39 -3.29 3.25
C ASP A 124 15.24 -4.36 3.95
N ASP A 125 14.62 -5.39 4.54
CA ASP A 125 15.35 -6.50 5.20
C ASP A 125 15.94 -7.53 4.22
N HIS A 126 15.96 -7.24 2.92
CA HIS A 126 16.56 -8.17 1.96
C HIS A 126 18.08 -8.05 2.03
N TRP A 127 18.74 -9.15 2.37
CA TRP A 127 20.20 -9.29 2.30
C TRP A 127 20.58 -10.05 1.03
N LEU A 128 21.66 -9.64 0.39
CA LEU A 128 22.26 -10.44 -0.69
C LEU A 128 22.70 -11.80 -0.10
N ALA A 129 22.43 -12.88 -0.83
CA ALA A 129 22.90 -14.20 -0.47
C ALA A 129 24.44 -14.20 -0.37
N SER A 130 24.98 -14.98 0.57
CA SER A 130 26.41 -15.06 0.82
C SER A 130 26.81 -16.53 0.93
N ASP A 131 27.60 -17.00 -0.04
CA ASP A 131 28.13 -18.36 -0.07
C ASP A 131 29.62 -18.40 0.30
N ASP A 132 30.29 -17.26 0.24
CA ASP A 132 31.70 -17.08 0.55
C ASP A 132 31.98 -15.72 1.22
N ARG A 133 33.24 -15.48 1.60
CA ARG A 133 33.64 -14.23 2.26
C ARG A 133 33.44 -13.00 1.36
N THR A 134 33.69 -13.14 0.07
CA THR A 134 33.59 -12.02 -0.89
C THR A 134 32.14 -11.57 -1.03
N SER A 135 31.22 -12.52 -1.20
CA SER A 135 29.77 -12.27 -1.24
C SER A 135 29.23 -11.79 0.11
N ALA A 136 29.79 -12.24 1.23
CA ALA A 136 29.44 -11.72 2.56
C ALA A 136 29.85 -10.25 2.74
N ILE A 137 31.05 -9.86 2.29
CA ILE A 137 31.47 -8.45 2.27
C ILE A 137 30.60 -7.63 1.30
N ALA A 138 30.28 -8.17 0.11
CA ALA A 138 29.38 -7.51 -0.83
C ALA A 138 27.98 -7.28 -0.25
N ALA A 139 27.44 -8.24 0.52
CA ALA A 139 26.17 -8.10 1.22
C ALA A 139 26.22 -6.99 2.28
N LEU A 140 27.34 -6.85 3.01
CA LEU A 140 27.54 -5.74 3.95
C LEU A 140 27.66 -4.39 3.24
N VAL A 141 28.38 -4.33 2.11
CA VAL A 141 28.50 -3.12 1.29
C VAL A 141 27.13 -2.69 0.78
N ASP A 142 26.35 -3.60 0.20
CA ASP A 142 24.98 -3.33 -0.25
C ASP A 142 24.09 -2.85 0.92
N HIS A 143 24.18 -3.48 2.10
CA HIS A 143 23.46 -3.01 3.28
C HIS A 143 23.85 -1.57 3.65
N VAL A 144 25.15 -1.27 3.71
CA VAL A 144 25.65 0.07 4.07
C VAL A 144 25.26 1.12 3.03
N GLU A 145 25.37 0.81 1.74
CA GLU A 145 24.91 1.69 0.66
C GLU A 145 23.40 1.93 0.73
N ARG A 146 22.61 0.89 0.98
CA ARG A 146 21.15 1.03 1.02
C ARG A 146 20.64 1.74 2.27
N ARG A 147 21.27 1.51 3.42
CA ARG A 147 20.79 1.95 4.75
C ARG A 147 21.49 3.20 5.24
N GLY A 148 22.67 3.52 4.71
CA GLY A 148 23.50 4.64 5.14
C GLY A 148 24.15 4.44 6.51
N ARG A 149 24.15 3.22 7.04
CA ARG A 149 24.77 2.86 8.33
C ARG A 149 25.25 1.40 8.30
N PRO A 150 26.28 1.04 9.08
CA PRO A 150 26.67 -0.35 9.26
C PRO A 150 25.59 -1.17 9.99
N PRO A 151 25.44 -2.47 9.67
CA PRO A 151 24.56 -3.37 10.39
C PRO A 151 25.12 -3.73 11.77
N ARG A 152 24.23 -4.10 12.69
CA ARG A 152 24.59 -4.83 13.92
C ARG A 152 24.64 -6.34 13.68
N LEU A 153 25.32 -7.07 14.55
CA LEU A 153 25.42 -8.53 14.44
C LEU A 153 24.04 -9.20 14.46
N GLU A 154 23.13 -8.66 15.27
CA GLU A 154 21.75 -9.13 15.42
C GLU A 154 20.88 -8.86 14.17
N GLU A 155 21.30 -7.97 13.27
CA GLU A 155 20.63 -7.73 11.98
C GLU A 155 21.16 -8.66 10.87
N MET A 156 22.33 -9.28 11.06
CA MET A 156 22.99 -10.06 10.03
C MET A 156 22.39 -11.47 9.91
N PRO A 157 22.16 -11.97 8.68
CA PRO A 157 21.86 -13.37 8.46
C PRO A 157 22.96 -14.26 9.04
N LEU A 158 22.56 -15.35 9.70
CA LEU A 158 23.49 -16.29 10.34
C LEU A 158 24.61 -16.79 9.39
N PRO A 159 24.32 -17.17 8.12
CA PRO A 159 25.38 -17.59 7.20
C PRO A 159 26.42 -16.49 6.94
N THR A 160 25.95 -15.25 6.72
CA THR A 160 26.82 -14.08 6.51
C THR A 160 27.68 -13.81 7.75
N ALA A 161 27.09 -13.89 8.96
CA ALA A 161 27.82 -13.71 10.21
C ALA A 161 28.91 -14.79 10.42
N GLN A 162 28.60 -16.05 10.10
CA GLN A 162 29.56 -17.17 10.22
C GLN A 162 30.74 -17.03 9.26
N LEU A 163 30.50 -16.64 8.00
CA LEU A 163 31.54 -16.43 6.99
C LEU A 163 32.56 -15.35 7.41
N LEU A 164 32.12 -14.38 8.21
CA LEU A 164 32.92 -13.25 8.67
C LEU A 164 33.47 -13.43 10.09
N GLY A 165 33.07 -14.46 10.83
CA GLY A 165 33.41 -14.66 12.25
C GLY A 165 34.91 -14.79 12.55
N HIS A 166 35.73 -15.09 11.55
CA HIS A 166 37.20 -15.16 11.68
C HIS A 166 37.91 -13.81 11.50
N LEU A 167 37.22 -12.81 10.95
CA LEU A 167 37.79 -11.48 10.73
C LEU A 167 37.59 -10.61 11.96
N ARG A 168 38.53 -9.70 12.22
CA ARG A 168 38.36 -8.70 13.28
C ARG A 168 37.31 -7.67 12.82
N PRO A 169 36.44 -7.15 13.72
CA PRO A 169 35.46 -6.13 13.37
C PRO A 169 36.06 -4.89 12.68
N SER A 170 37.27 -4.49 13.07
CA SER A 170 38.00 -3.37 12.43
C SER A 170 38.38 -3.66 10.98
N GLU A 171 38.71 -4.90 10.65
CA GLU A 171 39.04 -5.32 9.30
C GLU A 171 37.81 -5.34 8.41
N VAL A 172 36.69 -5.88 8.91
CA VAL A 172 35.40 -5.87 8.20
C VAL A 172 34.96 -4.42 7.93
N ASN A 173 35.00 -3.56 8.94
CA ASN A 173 34.62 -2.15 8.79
C ASN A 173 35.50 -1.42 7.77
N ARG A 174 36.80 -1.71 7.73
CA ARG A 174 37.71 -1.15 6.72
C ARG A 174 37.33 -1.60 5.32
N LEU A 175 37.16 -2.90 5.10
CA LEU A 175 36.81 -3.46 3.79
C LEU A 175 35.50 -2.89 3.25
N VAL A 176 34.48 -2.79 4.11
CA VAL A 176 33.18 -2.22 3.74
C VAL A 176 33.32 -0.74 3.40
N ARG A 177 34.06 0.04 4.20
CA ARG A 177 34.28 1.47 3.96
C ARG A 177 35.06 1.74 2.67
N GLU A 178 36.05 0.91 2.35
CA GLU A 178 36.84 1.04 1.13
C GLU A 178 36.06 0.64 -0.13
N SER A 179 35.06 -0.25 0.01
CA SER A 179 34.28 -0.78 -1.12
C SER A 179 32.96 -0.05 -1.36
N ALA A 180 32.36 0.55 -0.34
CA ALA A 180 31.06 1.23 -0.45
C ALA A 180 31.20 2.59 -1.15
N ASP A 181 30.29 2.87 -2.08
CA ASP A 181 30.20 4.17 -2.74
C ASP A 181 29.66 5.23 -1.76
N PRO A 182 30.44 6.27 -1.41
CA PRO A 182 30.02 7.31 -0.47
C PRO A 182 28.71 8.01 -0.86
N ALA A 183 28.49 8.24 -2.16
CA ALA A 183 27.29 8.93 -2.63
C ALA A 183 26.03 8.08 -2.42
N LYS A 184 26.14 6.75 -2.60
CA LYS A 184 25.04 5.84 -2.30
C LYS A 184 24.79 5.73 -0.81
N VAL A 185 25.83 5.70 0.02
CA VAL A 185 25.70 5.68 1.50
C VAL A 185 24.91 6.90 1.98
N ASP A 186 25.25 8.11 1.49
CA ASP A 186 24.53 9.34 1.82
C ASP A 186 23.07 9.29 1.38
N GLU A 187 22.79 8.75 0.19
CA GLU A 187 21.41 8.58 -0.29
C GLU A 187 20.63 7.54 0.51
N GLY A 188 21.29 6.44 0.90
CA GLY A 188 20.76 5.43 1.81
C GLY A 188 20.42 6.01 3.18
N ALA A 189 21.26 6.90 3.73
CA ALA A 189 21.02 7.57 5.00
C ALA A 189 19.78 8.48 4.93
N LYS A 190 19.65 9.27 3.84
CA LYS A 190 18.46 10.11 3.60
C LYS A 190 17.20 9.26 3.48
N ARG A 191 17.24 8.20 2.68
CA ARG A 191 16.12 7.27 2.48
C ARG A 191 15.70 6.61 3.80
N THR A 192 16.65 6.10 4.58
CA THR A 192 16.37 5.45 5.87
C THR A 192 15.79 6.44 6.88
N THR A 193 16.34 7.65 6.95
CA THR A 193 15.79 8.74 7.77
C THR A 193 14.34 9.02 7.40
N LEU A 194 14.05 9.19 6.11
CA LEU A 194 12.70 9.49 5.61
C LEU A 194 11.72 8.33 5.82
N ASN A 195 12.16 7.08 5.61
CA ASN A 195 11.37 5.88 5.86
C ASN A 195 11.04 5.72 7.36
N THR A 196 12.01 6.03 8.24
CA THR A 196 11.80 6.04 9.69
C THR A 196 10.77 7.10 10.08
N LEU A 197 10.86 8.31 9.54
CA LEU A 197 9.87 9.36 9.76
C LEU A 197 8.48 8.99 9.24
N LEU A 198 8.40 8.36 8.07
CA LEU A 198 7.15 7.86 7.50
C LEU A 198 6.52 6.81 8.42
N PHE A 199 7.32 5.85 8.91
CA PHE A 199 6.86 4.84 9.85
C PHE A 199 6.31 5.46 11.14
N LEU A 200 7.06 6.37 11.78
CA LEU A 200 6.64 7.03 13.03
C LEU A 200 5.43 7.97 12.85
N ALA A 201 5.22 8.48 11.64
CA ALA A 201 4.03 9.26 11.30
C ALA A 201 2.80 8.36 11.12
N VAL A 202 2.95 7.22 10.44
CA VAL A 202 1.88 6.22 10.27
C VAL A 202 1.48 5.60 11.60
N GLU A 203 2.46 5.31 12.45
CA GLU A 203 2.23 4.75 13.78
C GLU A 203 1.32 5.63 14.64
N LEU A 204 1.44 6.97 14.51
CA LEU A 204 0.68 7.93 15.32
C LEU A 204 -0.84 7.69 15.26
N PHE A 205 -1.38 7.27 14.10
CA PHE A 205 -2.80 7.02 13.91
C PHE A 205 -3.34 5.85 14.75
N ASN A 206 -2.48 4.90 15.13
CA ASN A 206 -2.81 3.78 16.01
C ASN A 206 -2.09 3.91 17.36
N GLY A 207 -1.60 5.12 17.66
CA GLY A 207 -0.73 5.50 18.75
C GLY A 207 0.66 4.88 18.72
N ARG A 208 1.61 5.71 19.17
CA ARG A 208 3.00 5.31 19.31
C ARG A 208 3.18 4.37 20.48
N GLY A 209 3.83 3.24 20.21
CA GLY A 209 4.28 2.32 21.23
C GLY A 209 5.59 2.78 21.87
N PRO A 210 6.04 2.06 22.92
CA PRO A 210 7.32 2.31 23.53
C PRO A 210 8.46 1.94 22.57
N PHE A 211 9.61 2.61 22.71
CA PHE A 211 10.78 2.38 21.85
C PHE A 211 11.21 0.90 21.78
N THR A 212 11.06 0.16 22.89
CA THR A 212 11.43 -1.25 23.00
C THR A 212 10.54 -2.19 22.19
N SER A 213 9.31 -1.77 21.83
CA SER A 213 8.40 -2.55 20.98
C SER A 213 8.65 -2.32 19.48
N LEU A 214 9.49 -1.34 19.12
CA LEU A 214 9.87 -1.12 17.73
C LEU A 214 10.72 -2.30 17.22
N PRO A 215 10.60 -2.67 15.93
CA PRO A 215 11.52 -3.63 15.33
C PRO A 215 12.98 -3.19 15.50
N LEU A 216 13.88 -4.15 15.70
CA LEU A 216 15.29 -3.90 15.95
C LEU A 216 15.91 -2.95 14.91
N THR A 217 15.63 -3.19 13.63
CA THR A 217 16.08 -2.36 12.51
C THR A 217 15.70 -0.88 12.69
N VAL A 218 14.47 -0.60 13.12
CA VAL A 218 13.96 0.76 13.34
C VAL A 218 14.60 1.39 14.58
N GLN A 219 14.80 0.62 15.65
CA GLN A 219 15.53 1.09 16.82
C GLN A 219 16.95 1.56 16.45
N LEU A 220 17.62 0.80 15.59
CA LEU A 220 18.97 1.11 15.14
C LEU A 220 19.02 2.29 14.17
N ASP A 221 18.03 2.43 13.30
CA ASP A 221 17.88 3.63 12.45
C ASP A 221 17.68 4.89 13.28
N ILE A 222 16.83 4.82 14.31
CA ILE A 222 16.60 5.93 15.23
C ILE A 222 17.90 6.34 15.92
N ARG A 223 18.67 5.36 16.43
CA ARG A 223 19.96 5.62 17.07
C ARG A 223 21.02 6.19 16.13
N ALA A 224 20.97 5.82 14.85
CA ALA A 224 21.94 6.28 13.87
C ALA A 224 21.66 7.70 13.36
N PHE A 225 20.40 8.06 13.15
CA PHE A 225 20.03 9.27 12.40
C PHE A 225 19.28 10.33 13.21
N PHE A 226 18.99 10.06 14.49
CA PHE A 226 18.23 10.96 15.36
C PHE A 226 18.90 11.06 16.74
N SER A 227 18.72 12.21 17.39
CA SER A 227 19.29 12.41 18.73
C SER A 227 18.54 11.64 19.81
N SER A 228 17.25 11.37 19.61
CA SER A 228 16.43 10.56 20.50
C SER A 228 15.15 10.08 19.80
N TYR A 229 14.50 9.06 20.37
CA TYR A 229 13.16 8.63 19.91
C TYR A 229 12.13 9.76 19.97
N LYS A 230 12.18 10.61 21.00
CA LYS A 230 11.29 11.77 21.15
C LYS A 230 11.49 12.78 20.01
N GLU A 231 12.75 13.05 19.65
CA GLU A 231 13.08 13.96 18.56
C GLU A 231 12.60 13.41 17.20
N ALA A 232 12.82 12.11 16.93
CA ALA A 232 12.32 11.45 15.73
C ALA A 232 10.79 11.53 15.61
N CYS A 233 10.09 11.28 16.73
CA CYS A 233 8.64 11.44 16.85
C CYS A 233 8.19 12.87 16.51
N GLN A 234 8.83 13.89 17.08
CA GLN A 234 8.51 15.29 16.81
C GLN A 234 8.74 15.68 15.34
N ARG A 235 9.79 15.14 14.70
CA ARG A 235 10.02 15.33 13.25
C ARG A 235 8.93 14.69 12.42
N ALA A 236 8.47 13.50 12.80
CA ALA A 236 7.39 12.81 12.11
C ALA A 236 6.05 13.56 12.26
N ASP A 237 5.79 14.15 13.43
CA ASP A 237 4.62 15.00 13.67
C ASP A 237 4.63 16.25 12.77
N ARG A 238 5.80 16.88 12.61
CA ARG A 238 5.96 18.00 11.66
C ARG A 238 5.67 17.58 10.22
N LEU A 239 6.03 16.36 9.82
CA LEU A 239 5.72 15.85 8.47
C LEU A 239 4.20 15.68 8.26
N LEU A 240 3.47 15.20 9.27
CA LEU A 240 2.01 15.10 9.23
C LEU A 240 1.34 16.48 9.13
N LEU A 241 1.83 17.46 9.91
CA LEU A 241 1.29 18.82 9.86
C LEU A 241 1.42 19.44 8.47
N LYS A 242 2.50 19.14 7.73
CA LYS A 242 2.69 19.59 6.35
C LYS A 242 1.65 19.04 5.37
N LEU A 243 0.98 17.92 5.66
CA LEU A 243 -0.11 17.42 4.81
C LEU A 243 -1.32 18.35 4.80
N ARG A 244 -1.48 19.19 5.83
CA ARG A 244 -2.58 20.16 5.93
C ARG A 244 -2.36 21.39 5.04
N ASP A 245 -1.14 21.59 4.55
CA ASP A 245 -0.80 22.70 3.65
C ASP A 245 -0.95 22.26 2.19
N ASP A 246 -2.01 22.72 1.53
CA ASP A 246 -2.29 22.43 0.12
C ASP A 246 -1.17 22.92 -0.81
N THR A 247 -0.52 24.04 -0.48
CA THR A 247 0.59 24.59 -1.26
C THR A 247 1.81 23.69 -1.15
N TYR A 248 2.12 23.21 0.05
CA TYR A 248 3.21 22.26 0.27
C TYR A 248 2.96 20.95 -0.46
N VAL A 249 1.77 20.36 -0.32
CA VAL A 249 1.40 19.10 -1.01
C VAL A 249 1.48 19.28 -2.52
N ARG A 250 0.95 20.37 -3.07
CA ARG A 250 1.03 20.65 -4.51
C ARG A 250 2.46 20.90 -4.97
N GLY A 251 3.29 21.58 -4.17
CA GLY A 251 4.71 21.75 -4.43
C GLY A 251 5.44 20.41 -4.51
N ALA A 252 5.16 19.50 -3.56
CA ALA A 252 5.70 18.15 -3.58
C ALA A 252 5.23 17.34 -4.80
N MET A 253 3.97 17.50 -5.24
CA MET A 253 3.48 16.85 -6.46
C MET A 253 4.22 17.35 -7.71
N ASN A 254 4.50 18.65 -7.82
CA ASN A 254 5.25 19.20 -8.95
C ASN A 254 6.73 18.77 -8.94
N ALA A 255 7.33 18.65 -7.75
CA ALA A 255 8.70 18.20 -7.58
C ALA A 255 8.88 16.67 -7.66
N SER A 256 7.80 15.91 -7.77
CA SER A 256 7.85 14.46 -7.85
C SER A 256 8.52 14.03 -9.17
N ALA A 257 9.58 13.22 -9.08
CA ALA A 257 10.24 12.62 -10.24
C ALA A 257 9.37 11.56 -10.94
N VAL A 258 8.25 11.16 -10.31
CA VAL A 258 7.34 10.14 -10.80
C VAL A 258 5.90 10.61 -10.77
N GLY A 259 5.15 10.12 -11.74
CA GLY A 259 3.71 10.29 -11.82
C GLY A 259 3.26 11.39 -12.77
N LYS A 260 2.02 11.24 -13.21
CA LYS A 260 1.33 12.19 -14.07
C LYS A 260 0.59 13.20 -13.22
N LEU A 261 1.03 14.45 -13.23
CA LEU A 261 0.33 15.54 -12.56
C LEU A 261 -0.78 16.10 -13.47
N THR A 262 -1.99 16.19 -12.92
CA THR A 262 -3.12 16.88 -13.54
C THR A 262 -3.51 18.11 -12.70
N PRO A 263 -4.45 18.95 -13.17
CA PRO A 263 -4.91 20.09 -12.37
C PRO A 263 -5.45 19.73 -10.98
N THR A 264 -5.90 18.50 -10.76
CA THR A 264 -6.58 18.06 -9.52
C THR A 264 -5.85 16.97 -8.75
N ALA A 265 -4.96 16.19 -9.39
CA ALA A 265 -4.35 15.03 -8.75
C ALA A 265 -3.00 14.65 -9.35
N LEU A 266 -2.19 13.94 -8.57
CA LEU A 266 -1.03 13.19 -9.05
C LEU A 266 -1.40 11.71 -9.19
N TYR A 267 -1.09 11.11 -10.33
CA TYR A 267 -1.31 9.69 -10.59
C TYR A 267 0.02 8.95 -10.67
N VAL A 268 0.21 7.91 -9.88
CA VAL A 268 1.47 7.17 -9.79
C VAL A 268 1.22 5.68 -9.91
N HIS A 269 1.96 4.99 -10.77
CA HIS A 269 1.91 3.54 -10.85
C HIS A 269 2.52 2.91 -9.60
N ARG A 270 2.02 1.75 -9.15
CA ARG A 270 2.52 1.02 -7.97
C ARG A 270 4.04 0.81 -7.95
N ARG A 271 4.63 0.52 -9.12
CA ARG A 271 6.10 0.35 -9.31
C ARG A 271 6.92 1.61 -9.00
N ALA A 272 6.30 2.79 -9.09
CA ALA A 272 6.98 4.06 -8.89
C ALA A 272 6.70 4.68 -7.51
N MET A 273 5.82 4.09 -6.69
CA MET A 273 5.40 4.69 -5.42
C MET A 273 6.55 5.03 -4.47
N GLU A 274 7.55 4.15 -4.37
CA GLU A 274 8.68 4.34 -3.46
C GLU A 274 9.56 5.53 -3.85
N ARG A 275 9.49 5.95 -5.12
CA ARG A 275 10.19 7.12 -5.66
C ARG A 275 9.41 8.43 -5.49
N MET A 276 8.18 8.37 -4.98
CA MET A 276 7.44 9.59 -4.63
C MET A 276 8.09 10.28 -3.41
N PRO A 277 8.04 11.62 -3.33
CA PRO A 277 8.34 12.35 -2.12
C PRO A 277 7.65 11.75 -0.89
N THR A 278 8.37 11.65 0.23
CA THR A 278 7.88 10.98 1.46
C THR A 278 6.55 11.55 1.97
N VAL A 279 6.32 12.86 1.81
CA VAL A 279 5.04 13.48 2.16
C VAL A 279 3.87 12.92 1.33
N LEU A 280 4.08 12.61 0.04
CA LEU A 280 3.03 12.04 -0.82
C LEU A 280 2.82 10.55 -0.53
N ARG A 281 3.89 9.82 -0.17
CA ARG A 281 3.76 8.46 0.37
C ARG A 281 2.94 8.48 1.67
N LEU A 282 3.22 9.42 2.58
CA LEU A 282 2.44 9.59 3.81
C LEU A 282 0.98 9.95 3.51
N TYR A 283 0.73 10.83 2.55
CA TYR A 283 -0.62 11.18 2.10
C TYR A 283 -1.43 9.95 1.70
N GLU A 284 -0.83 9.06 0.90
CA GLU A 284 -1.44 7.78 0.52
C GLU A 284 -1.64 6.87 1.73
N HIS A 285 -0.65 6.79 2.62
CA HIS A 285 -0.73 5.94 3.81
C HIS A 285 -1.85 6.37 4.76
N CYS A 286 -2.16 7.67 4.87
CA CYS A 286 -3.32 8.15 5.64
C CYS A 286 -4.62 7.47 5.19
N ALA A 287 -4.84 7.37 3.87
CA ALA A 287 -6.01 6.66 3.33
C ALA A 287 -5.94 5.16 3.60
N SER A 288 -4.76 4.55 3.42
CA SER A 288 -4.57 3.12 3.70
C SER A 288 -4.83 2.79 5.17
N ILE A 289 -4.55 3.68 6.11
CA ILE A 289 -4.80 3.45 7.54
C ILE A 289 -6.28 3.60 7.85
N ALA A 290 -6.93 4.63 7.27
CA ALA A 290 -8.34 4.88 7.51
C ALA A 290 -9.20 3.71 7.04
N ALA A 291 -8.92 3.18 5.85
CA ALA A 291 -9.86 2.31 5.15
C ALA A 291 -9.26 0.98 4.63
N GLY A 292 -7.94 0.82 4.72
CA GLY A 292 -7.23 -0.31 4.12
C GLY A 292 -6.91 -0.05 2.64
N ARG A 293 -5.70 -0.43 2.22
CA ARG A 293 -5.31 -0.41 0.80
C ARG A 293 -5.82 -1.71 0.15
N PRO A 294 -6.47 -1.67 -1.02
CA PRO A 294 -6.89 -2.89 -1.70
C PRO A 294 -5.67 -3.73 -2.11
N GLN A 295 -5.83 -5.05 -2.16
CA GLN A 295 -4.74 -5.96 -2.53
C GLN A 295 -4.35 -5.81 -4.01
N THR A 296 -5.36 -5.68 -4.87
CA THR A 296 -5.20 -5.50 -6.32
C THR A 296 -5.49 -4.06 -6.69
N TRP A 297 -4.47 -3.40 -7.22
CA TRP A 297 -4.56 -2.09 -7.84
C TRP A 297 -3.29 -1.83 -8.65
N THR A 298 -3.34 -0.82 -9.51
CA THR A 298 -2.27 -0.51 -10.47
C THR A 298 -1.76 0.92 -10.33
N VAL A 299 -2.67 1.89 -10.28
CA VAL A 299 -2.34 3.32 -10.20
C VAL A 299 -3.00 3.92 -8.96
N VAL A 300 -2.23 4.69 -8.18
CA VAL A 300 -2.77 5.51 -7.09
C VAL A 300 -2.97 6.93 -7.60
N LYS A 301 -4.11 7.52 -7.24
CA LYS A 301 -4.48 8.90 -7.53
C LYS A 301 -4.52 9.68 -6.22
N LEU A 302 -3.65 10.67 -6.08
CA LEU A 302 -3.59 11.57 -4.92
C LEU A 302 -4.26 12.89 -5.29
N CYS A 303 -5.52 13.08 -4.86
CA CYS A 303 -6.27 14.30 -5.11
C CYS A 303 -5.87 15.38 -4.10
N HIS A 304 -5.24 16.46 -4.55
CA HIS A 304 -4.98 17.61 -3.67
C HIS A 304 -6.24 18.47 -3.49
N ARG A 305 -7.03 18.65 -4.56
CA ARG A 305 -8.37 19.27 -4.49
C ARG A 305 -9.41 18.25 -4.03
N GLY A 306 -10.14 18.58 -2.96
CA GLY A 306 -11.13 17.69 -2.34
C GLY A 306 -10.54 16.62 -1.42
N ARG A 307 -9.20 16.55 -1.30
CA ARG A 307 -8.45 15.68 -0.38
C ARG A 307 -8.91 14.23 -0.34
N ALA A 308 -8.46 13.46 -1.32
CA ALA A 308 -8.81 12.05 -1.43
C ALA A 308 -7.67 11.22 -2.02
N VAL A 309 -7.72 9.92 -1.77
CA VAL A 309 -6.83 8.93 -2.40
C VAL A 309 -7.70 7.91 -3.11
N SER A 310 -7.37 7.58 -4.35
CA SER A 310 -8.01 6.48 -5.07
C SER A 310 -6.98 5.45 -5.51
N TRP A 311 -7.29 4.17 -5.36
CA TRP A 311 -6.56 3.08 -5.99
C TRP A 311 -7.37 2.59 -7.18
N LEU A 312 -6.75 2.65 -8.36
CA LEU A 312 -7.33 2.32 -9.66
C LEU A 312 -6.74 1.00 -10.14
N ASP A 313 -7.61 0.05 -10.47
CA ASP A 313 -7.20 -1.27 -10.94
C ASP A 313 -7.27 -1.38 -12.46
N TYR A 314 -6.12 -1.64 -13.08
CA TYR A 314 -5.95 -1.85 -14.51
C TYR A 314 -5.26 -3.22 -14.71
N PRO A 315 -6.00 -4.34 -14.67
CA PRO A 315 -5.41 -5.69 -14.69
C PRO A 315 -4.50 -5.95 -15.89
N ASP A 316 -4.84 -5.34 -17.04
CA ASP A 316 -4.10 -5.45 -18.29
C ASP A 316 -3.05 -4.34 -18.50
N PHE A 317 -2.60 -3.66 -17.43
CA PHE A 317 -1.73 -2.49 -17.55
C PHE A 317 -0.50 -2.75 -18.41
N ASP A 318 0.17 -3.89 -18.27
CA ASP A 318 1.37 -4.17 -19.05
C ASP A 318 1.07 -4.66 -20.47
N ARG A 319 0.02 -5.48 -20.62
CA ARG A 319 -0.34 -6.14 -21.88
C ARG A 319 -1.05 -5.21 -22.86
N ALA A 320 -2.04 -4.45 -22.38
CA ALA A 320 -2.84 -3.58 -23.24
C ALA A 320 -2.08 -2.27 -23.53
N PRO A 321 -2.16 -1.72 -24.76
CA PRO A 321 -1.63 -0.39 -25.06
C PRO A 321 -2.37 0.70 -24.27
N HIS A 322 -3.70 0.56 -24.16
CA HIS A 322 -4.60 1.42 -23.40
C HIS A 322 -5.46 0.54 -22.49
N PRO A 323 -5.02 0.29 -21.25
CA PRO A 323 -5.71 -0.63 -20.35
C PRO A 323 -7.02 -0.02 -19.86
N ARG A 324 -8.01 -0.89 -19.67
CA ARG A 324 -9.36 -0.55 -19.21
C ARG A 324 -9.39 -0.53 -17.69
N LEU A 325 -10.01 0.50 -17.12
CA LEU A 325 -10.24 0.56 -15.68
C LEU A 325 -11.24 -0.54 -15.29
N LEU A 326 -10.86 -1.41 -14.36
CA LEU A 326 -11.75 -2.45 -13.83
C LEU A 326 -12.50 -1.96 -12.59
N THR A 327 -11.76 -1.44 -11.61
CA THR A 327 -12.33 -0.88 -10.37
C THR A 327 -11.62 0.39 -9.94
N SER A 328 -12.35 1.23 -9.21
CA SER A 328 -11.79 2.37 -8.50
C SER A 328 -12.26 2.32 -7.05
N TYR A 329 -11.32 2.36 -6.12
CA TYR A 329 -11.59 2.46 -4.70
C TYR A 329 -11.04 3.78 -4.16
N GLN A 330 -11.90 4.65 -3.64
CA GLN A 330 -11.53 5.98 -3.16
C GLN A 330 -11.85 6.16 -1.68
N VAL A 331 -10.99 6.88 -0.97
CA VAL A 331 -11.14 7.30 0.41
C VAL A 331 -11.07 8.82 0.45
N ASP A 332 -12.11 9.45 0.99
CA ASP A 332 -12.08 10.87 1.34
C ASP A 332 -11.29 11.06 2.64
N LEU A 333 -10.29 11.93 2.66
CA LEU A 333 -9.43 12.12 3.84
C LEU A 333 -10.00 13.09 4.87
N THR A 334 -11.12 13.73 4.58
CA THR A 334 -11.84 14.63 5.49
C THR A 334 -12.93 13.88 6.23
N THR A 335 -13.74 13.09 5.52
CA THR A 335 -14.86 12.34 6.08
C THR A 335 -14.50 10.89 6.45
N PHE A 336 -13.41 10.36 5.87
CA PHE A 336 -13.05 8.94 5.90
C PHE A 336 -14.08 8.01 5.25
N GLU A 337 -14.99 8.58 4.46
CA GLU A 337 -15.92 7.80 3.67
C GLU A 337 -15.22 7.15 2.49
N THR A 338 -15.75 5.99 2.10
CA THR A 338 -15.15 5.16 1.08
C THR A 338 -16.13 4.92 -0.05
N SER A 339 -15.69 5.06 -1.29
CA SER A 339 -16.49 4.74 -2.48
C SER A 339 -15.79 3.71 -3.34
N HIS A 340 -16.54 2.73 -3.82
CA HIS A 340 -16.05 1.69 -4.71
C HIS A 340 -16.90 1.64 -5.97
N HIS A 341 -16.24 1.71 -7.14
CA HIS A 341 -16.90 1.66 -8.43
C HIS A 341 -16.35 0.48 -9.24
N SER A 342 -17.24 -0.37 -9.74
CA SER A 342 -16.91 -1.41 -10.72
C SER A 342 -17.28 -0.95 -12.13
N TYR A 343 -16.35 -1.12 -13.06
CA TYR A 343 -16.52 -0.81 -14.47
C TYR A 343 -16.55 -2.08 -15.33
N GLY A 344 -16.31 -3.27 -14.75
CA GLY A 344 -16.14 -4.52 -15.50
C GLY A 344 -17.33 -4.91 -16.38
N SER A 345 -18.56 -4.53 -16.02
CA SER A 345 -19.78 -4.80 -16.78
C SER A 345 -20.22 -3.64 -17.68
N ARG A 346 -19.46 -2.54 -17.74
CA ARG A 346 -19.79 -1.41 -18.62
C ARG A 346 -19.31 -1.71 -20.04
N GLU A 347 -20.14 -1.39 -21.03
CA GLU A 347 -19.79 -1.53 -22.44
C GLU A 347 -18.67 -0.57 -22.86
N ASN A 348 -18.68 0.65 -22.32
CA ASN A 348 -17.71 1.69 -22.65
C ASN A 348 -16.91 2.12 -21.40
N ARG A 349 -15.80 1.44 -21.10
CA ARG A 349 -15.01 1.68 -19.88
C ARG A 349 -14.01 2.81 -20.05
N PRO A 350 -13.64 3.49 -18.94
CA PRO A 350 -12.53 4.42 -18.95
C PRO A 350 -11.22 3.74 -19.36
N LEU A 351 -10.46 4.41 -20.23
CA LEU A 351 -9.14 3.95 -20.68
C LEU A 351 -8.02 4.77 -20.06
N LEU A 352 -6.88 4.12 -19.86
CA LEU A 352 -5.65 4.79 -19.47
C LEU A 352 -4.77 5.04 -20.69
N HIS A 353 -4.36 6.31 -20.86
CA HIS A 353 -3.48 6.75 -21.94
C HIS A 353 -2.15 7.23 -21.40
N ARG A 354 -1.13 7.26 -22.27
CA ARG A 354 0.21 7.78 -21.93
C ARG A 354 0.83 7.07 -20.71
N LYS A 355 0.80 5.74 -20.71
CA LYS A 355 1.23 4.91 -19.57
C LYS A 355 2.63 5.25 -19.03
N HIS A 356 3.53 5.70 -19.90
CA HIS A 356 4.89 6.09 -19.52
C HIS A 356 4.92 7.26 -18.51
N GLU A 357 3.90 8.12 -18.45
CA GLU A 357 3.83 9.24 -17.51
C GLU A 357 3.57 8.78 -16.05
N PHE A 358 3.06 7.56 -15.83
CA PHE A 358 2.79 7.06 -14.48
C PHE A 358 3.96 6.28 -13.87
N LEU A 359 4.99 5.97 -14.66
CA LEU A 359 6.14 5.15 -14.28
C LEU A 359 7.36 6.03 -13.96
N HIS A 360 8.36 5.43 -13.32
CA HIS A 360 9.68 6.04 -13.24
C HIS A 360 10.36 6.00 -14.63
N PRO A 361 11.18 6.99 -15.01
CA PRO A 361 11.91 6.97 -16.28
C PRO A 361 12.77 5.71 -16.50
N ASP A 362 13.36 5.19 -15.42
CA ASP A 362 14.17 3.96 -15.43
C ASP A 362 13.35 2.66 -15.40
N ASP A 363 12.01 2.73 -15.41
CA ASP A 363 11.19 1.52 -15.51
C ASP A 363 11.45 0.82 -16.87
N PRO A 364 11.66 -0.51 -16.90
CA PRO A 364 11.97 -1.25 -18.13
C PRO A 364 10.96 -1.04 -19.26
N ASP A 365 9.69 -0.76 -18.94
CA ASP A 365 8.64 -0.56 -19.92
C ASP A 365 8.42 0.91 -20.30
N ALA A 366 8.99 1.87 -19.57
CA ALA A 366 8.74 3.31 -19.79
C ALA A 366 9.09 3.73 -21.24
N ALA A 367 10.24 3.30 -21.75
CA ALA A 367 10.67 3.60 -23.12
C ALA A 367 9.76 2.98 -24.18
N LYS A 368 9.21 1.78 -23.94
CA LYS A 368 8.23 1.13 -24.82
C LYS A 368 6.94 1.94 -24.88
N TYR A 369 6.40 2.33 -23.74
CA TYR A 369 5.15 3.11 -23.67
C TYR A 369 5.31 4.54 -24.19
N ARG A 370 6.48 5.17 -24.02
CA ARG A 370 6.76 6.50 -24.56
C ARG A 370 6.73 6.51 -26.08
N ARG A 371 7.43 5.55 -26.73
CA ARG A 371 7.44 5.40 -28.19
C ARG A 371 6.04 5.25 -28.78
N LEU A 372 5.18 4.47 -28.13
CA LEU A 372 3.78 4.34 -28.52
C LEU A 372 3.06 5.69 -28.45
N THR A 373 3.14 6.39 -27.31
CA THR A 373 2.48 7.68 -27.15
C THR A 373 2.96 8.72 -28.16
N GLU A 374 4.26 8.78 -28.45
CA GLU A 374 4.80 9.69 -29.45
C GLU A 374 4.25 9.39 -30.86
N ALA A 375 4.10 8.11 -31.22
CA ALA A 375 3.50 7.71 -32.49
C ALA A 375 2.02 8.11 -32.57
N GLU A 376 1.27 7.95 -31.47
CA GLU A 376 -0.13 8.35 -31.36
C GLU A 376 -0.32 9.87 -31.45
N VAL A 377 0.55 10.64 -30.80
CA VAL A 377 0.57 12.11 -30.89
C VAL A 377 0.83 12.55 -32.33
N ARG A 378 1.85 11.99 -32.99
CA ARG A 378 2.15 12.30 -34.40
C ARG A 378 1.01 11.92 -35.35
N ALA A 379 0.24 10.89 -35.02
CA ALA A 379 -0.91 10.46 -35.80
C ALA A 379 -2.17 11.32 -35.55
N GLY A 380 -2.14 12.27 -34.60
CA GLY A 380 -3.25 13.16 -34.31
C GLY A 380 -4.30 12.60 -33.33
N LEU A 381 -4.04 11.46 -32.68
CA LEU A 381 -5.01 10.80 -31.78
C LEU A 381 -5.29 11.57 -30.48
N TYR A 382 -4.48 12.57 -30.17
CA TYR A 382 -4.66 13.43 -28.99
C TYR A 382 -5.20 14.83 -29.35
N ALA A 383 -5.68 15.05 -30.58
CA ALA A 383 -6.27 16.33 -30.98
C ALA A 383 -7.56 16.64 -30.18
N HIS A 384 -8.32 15.60 -29.82
CA HIS A 384 -9.57 15.72 -29.06
C HIS A 384 -9.50 14.96 -27.73
N PRO A 385 -8.70 15.42 -26.75
CA PRO A 385 -8.42 14.66 -25.53
C PRO A 385 -9.67 14.37 -24.67
N HIS A 386 -10.74 15.15 -24.83
CA HIS A 386 -12.02 14.96 -24.14
C HIS A 386 -12.84 13.78 -24.70
N LEU A 387 -12.59 13.35 -25.93
CA LEU A 387 -13.32 12.23 -26.57
C LEU A 387 -12.67 10.87 -26.25
N ILE A 388 -11.36 10.84 -26.06
CA ILE A 388 -10.60 9.58 -26.01
C ILE A 388 -10.67 8.86 -24.66
N GLY A 389 -11.28 9.43 -23.62
CA GLY A 389 -11.23 8.88 -22.26
C GLY A 389 -11.87 7.51 -22.07
N THR A 390 -12.54 6.95 -23.08
CA THR A 390 -13.30 5.71 -23.03
C THR A 390 -12.99 4.79 -24.22
N GLU A 391 -13.33 3.51 -24.13
CA GLU A 391 -13.14 2.51 -25.20
C GLU A 391 -13.67 2.99 -26.55
N ASN A 392 -14.97 3.30 -26.63
CA ASN A 392 -15.64 3.71 -27.86
C ASN A 392 -15.06 5.02 -28.40
N GLY A 393 -14.72 5.95 -27.51
CA GLY A 393 -14.13 7.22 -27.89
C GLY A 393 -12.73 7.06 -28.49
N TRP A 394 -11.93 6.15 -27.94
CA TRP A 394 -10.60 5.83 -28.46
C TRP A 394 -10.67 5.09 -29.80
N GLU A 395 -11.57 4.11 -29.93
CA GLU A 395 -11.79 3.38 -31.18
C GLU A 395 -12.26 4.32 -32.31
N SER A 396 -13.16 5.25 -32.00
CA SER A 396 -13.62 6.28 -32.95
C SER A 396 -12.48 7.17 -33.41
N GLU A 397 -11.57 7.56 -32.52
CA GLU A 397 -10.44 8.42 -32.86
C GLU A 397 -9.37 7.68 -33.67
N LEU A 398 -9.16 6.38 -33.41
CA LEU A 398 -8.34 5.50 -34.23
C LEU A 398 -8.87 5.41 -35.66
N ALA A 399 -10.19 5.17 -35.82
CA ALA A 399 -10.84 5.14 -37.12
C ALA A 399 -10.72 6.49 -37.85
N ARG A 400 -10.98 7.61 -37.16
CA ARG A 400 -10.84 8.98 -37.72
C ARG A 400 -9.43 9.23 -38.27
N CYS A 401 -8.40 8.68 -37.64
CA CYS A 401 -7.01 8.85 -38.06
C CYS A 401 -6.51 7.76 -39.03
N GLY A 402 -7.35 6.79 -39.42
CA GLY A 402 -6.96 5.66 -40.25
C GLY A 402 -5.88 4.78 -39.60
N ARG A 403 -5.95 4.58 -38.28
CA ARG A 403 -4.95 3.86 -37.49
C ARG A 403 -5.54 2.64 -36.80
N ALA A 404 -4.68 1.67 -36.51
CA ALA A 404 -4.98 0.52 -35.67
C ALA A 404 -3.80 0.21 -34.72
N LEU A 405 -4.07 -0.53 -33.66
CA LEU A 405 -3.06 -0.96 -32.68
C LEU A 405 -2.75 -2.45 -32.85
N ARG A 406 -1.45 -2.80 -32.88
CA ARG A 406 -0.97 -4.18 -32.78
C ARG A 406 0.03 -4.28 -31.63
N GLY A 407 -0.47 -4.68 -30.46
CA GLY A 407 0.28 -4.53 -29.20
C GLY A 407 0.59 -3.07 -28.92
N HIS A 408 1.82 -2.75 -28.50
CA HIS A 408 2.29 -1.36 -28.30
C HIS A 408 2.85 -0.71 -29.58
N ARG A 409 2.28 -1.02 -30.75
CA ARG A 409 2.64 -0.40 -32.03
C ARG A 409 1.40 0.16 -32.71
N LEU A 410 1.51 1.40 -33.18
CA LEU A 410 0.50 2.05 -34.02
C LEU A 410 0.81 1.77 -35.49
N ILE A 411 -0.15 1.20 -36.22
CA ILE A 411 -0.07 0.89 -37.64
C ILE A 411 -1.13 1.66 -38.41
N ARG A 412 -1.02 1.73 -39.74
CA ARG A 412 -2.13 2.15 -40.60
C ARG A 412 -3.21 1.08 -40.54
N ALA A 413 -4.47 1.47 -40.45
CA ALA A 413 -5.57 0.54 -40.67
C ALA A 413 -5.45 0.00 -42.10
N CYS A 414 -5.53 -1.32 -42.27
CA CYS A 414 -5.72 -1.89 -43.61
C CYS A 414 -7.17 -1.61 -44.00
N GLU A 415 -7.40 -1.19 -45.25
CA GLU A 415 -8.74 -1.07 -45.82
C GLU A 415 -9.47 -2.41 -45.86
#